data_AF-A0A6H9RTY1-F1
#
_entry.id   AF-A0A6H9RTY1-F1
#
_cell.length_a   1.000
_cell.length_b   1.000
_cell.length_c   1.000
_cell.angle_alpha   90.00
_cell.angle_beta   90.00
_cell.angle_gamma   90.00
#
_symmetry.space_group_name_H-M   'P 1'
#
loop_
_entity.id
_entity.type
_entity.pdbx_description
1 polymer ?
#
loop_
_entity_poly.entity_id
_entity_poly.type
_entity_poly.pdbx_seq_one_letter_code
_entity_poly.pdbx_strand_id
1 'polypeptide(L)'
;TQWIQVGLIVLMMGAAIIVAVAGVDKGVRVMSDINMLLACALLLFVLFAGPTQHLLNTLIQNIGDYLGALPMKSFDLYAYNEPSDWLGGWTVFYWAWWIAWSPFVGLFIARISRGRTIREFVFGVLLIPLGFTLAWMSIFGNSAIDQVL
;
A
#
# COMPACT_ATOMS: atom_id res chain seq x y z
N THR A 1 7.71 0.81 25.55
CA THR A 1 9.05 0.65 26.17
C THR A 1 9.97 -0.04 25.19
N GLN A 2 11.25 0.36 25.12
CA GLN A 2 12.25 -0.19 24.18
C GLN A 2 12.31 -1.73 24.19
N TRP A 3 12.15 -2.34 25.37
CA TRP A 3 12.09 -3.79 25.53
C TRP A 3 10.91 -4.48 24.83
N ILE A 4 9.76 -3.80 24.72
CA ILE A 4 8.61 -4.32 23.96
C ILE A 4 8.95 -4.33 22.47
N GLN A 5 9.56 -3.26 21.94
CA GLN A 5 9.97 -3.21 20.53
C GLN A 5 10.99 -4.30 20.22
N VAL A 6 12.01 -4.48 21.07
CA VAL A 6 13.00 -5.56 20.91
C VAL A 6 12.33 -6.93 20.96
N GLY A 7 11.41 -7.15 21.90
CA GLY A 7 10.66 -8.41 22.00
C GLY A 7 9.83 -8.72 20.75
N LEU A 8 9.14 -7.71 20.20
CA LEU A 8 8.38 -7.84 18.94
C LEU A 8 9.30 -8.14 17.75
N ILE A 9 10.45 -7.47 17.66
CA ILE A 9 11.43 -7.72 16.59
C ILE A 9 11.94 -9.16 16.65
N VAL A 10 12.34 -9.64 17.83
CA VAL A 10 12.83 -11.01 18.01
C VAL A 10 11.74 -12.02 17.65
N LEU A 11 10.50 -11.77 18.05
CA LEU A 11 9.37 -12.63 17.71
C LEU A 11 9.11 -12.68 16.19
N MET A 12 9.05 -11.51 15.53
CA MET A 12 8.82 -11.41 14.09
C MET A 12 9.95 -12.05 13.27
N MET A 13 11.21 -11.80 13.67
CA MET A 13 12.37 -12.40 13.02
C MET A 13 12.41 -13.92 13.23
N GLY A 14 12.10 -14.41 14.43
CA GLY A 14 11.99 -15.83 14.72
C GLY A 14 10.94 -16.51 13.85
N ALA A 15 9.75 -15.91 13.74
CA ALA A 15 8.69 -16.41 12.86
C ALA A 15 9.13 -16.43 11.38
N ALA A 16 9.80 -15.37 10.91
CA ALA A 16 10.31 -15.31 9.54
C ALA A 16 11.35 -16.40 9.25
N ILE A 17 12.26 -16.69 10.19
CA ILE A 17 13.24 -17.77 10.06
C ILE A 17 12.56 -19.14 10.01
N ILE A 18 11.57 -19.39 10.86
CA ILE A 18 10.82 -20.65 10.86
C ILE A 18 10.14 -20.88 9.51
N VAL A 19 9.50 -19.85 8.94
CA VAL A 19 8.88 -19.92 7.61
C VAL A 19 9.93 -20.16 6.52
N ALA A 20 11.10 -19.53 6.62
CA ALA A 20 12.19 -19.70 5.67
C ALA A 20 12.73 -21.14 5.65
N VAL A 21 12.88 -21.76 6.82
CA VAL A 21 13.42 -23.12 6.96
C VAL A 21 12.37 -24.19 6.64
N ALA A 22 11.08 -23.94 6.93
CA ALA A 22 10.00 -24.91 6.70
C ALA A 22 9.58 -25.06 5.22
N GLY A 23 10.12 -24.25 4.31
CA GLY A 23 9.79 -24.24 2.89
C GLY A 23 9.00 -22.99 2.49
N VAL A 24 9.73 -21.99 2.00
CA VAL A 24 9.24 -20.64 1.66
C VAL A 24 8.03 -20.68 0.73
N ASP A 25 8.05 -21.53 -0.31
CA ASP A 25 7.07 -21.44 -1.39
C ASP A 25 5.62 -21.73 -0.94
N LYS A 26 5.43 -22.70 -0.04
CA LYS A 26 4.10 -23.05 0.47
C LYS A 26 3.68 -22.14 1.60
N GLY A 27 4.61 -21.79 2.51
CA GLY A 27 4.35 -20.90 3.64
C GLY A 27 3.99 -19.48 3.20
N VAL A 28 4.74 -18.90 2.27
CA VAL A 28 4.49 -17.55 1.75
C VAL A 28 3.14 -17.48 1.03
N ARG A 29 2.76 -18.49 0.27
CA ARG A 29 1.45 -18.51 -0.42
C ARG A 29 0.30 -18.47 0.58
N VAL A 30 0.27 -19.39 1.55
CA VAL A 30 -0.80 -19.47 2.55
C VAL A 30 -0.87 -18.19 3.38
N MET A 31 0.29 -17.67 3.80
CA MET A 31 0.34 -16.43 4.57
C MET A 31 -0.13 -15.22 3.75
N SER A 32 0.22 -15.16 2.46
CA SER A 32 -0.25 -14.12 1.54
C SER A 32 -1.76 -14.18 1.33
N ASP A 33 -2.33 -15.38 1.16
CA ASP A 33 -3.77 -15.58 0.96
C ASP A 33 -4.56 -15.18 2.21
N ILE A 34 -4.10 -15.60 3.40
CA ILE A 34 -4.69 -15.20 4.69
C ILE A 34 -4.58 -13.69 4.88
N ASN A 35 -3.41 -13.10 4.62
CA ASN A 35 -3.22 -11.66 4.75
C ASN A 35 -4.16 -10.88 3.81
N MET A 36 -4.32 -11.33 2.56
CA MET A 36 -5.24 -10.70 1.61
C MET A 36 -6.68 -10.81 2.08
N LEU A 37 -7.11 -11.98 2.58
CA LEU A 37 -8.44 -12.17 3.14
C LEU A 37 -8.69 -11.24 4.34
N LEU A 38 -7.73 -11.16 5.27
CA LEU A 38 -7.82 -10.29 6.44
C LEU A 38 -7.85 -8.82 6.06
N ALA A 39 -7.04 -8.38 5.09
CA ALA A 39 -7.04 -7.02 4.59
C ALA A 39 -8.40 -6.66 3.96
N CYS A 40 -8.94 -7.52 3.09
CA CYS A 40 -10.26 -7.32 2.50
C CYS A 40 -11.36 -7.31 3.58
N ALA A 41 -11.32 -8.24 4.55
CA ALA A 41 -12.28 -8.29 5.64
C ALA A 41 -12.23 -7.02 6.50
N LEU A 42 -11.03 -6.50 6.79
CA LEU A 42 -10.86 -5.26 7.55
C LEU A 42 -11.37 -4.05 6.77
N LEU A 43 -11.07 -3.96 5.48
CA LEU A 43 -11.56 -2.88 4.63
C LEU A 43 -13.10 -2.87 4.58
N LEU A 44 -13.73 -4.04 4.42
CA LEU A 44 -15.18 -4.18 4.45
C LEU A 44 -15.75 -3.85 5.84
N PHE A 45 -15.09 -4.29 6.90
CA PHE A 45 -15.49 -3.95 8.26
C PHE A 45 -15.53 -2.44 8.47
N VAL A 46 -14.46 -1.71 8.11
CA VAL A 46 -14.43 -0.24 8.25
C VAL A 46 -15.49 0.42 7.37
N LEU A 47 -15.67 -0.06 6.14
CA LEU A 47 -16.67 0.47 5.22
C LEU A 47 -18.11 0.38 5.77
N PHE A 48 -18.47 -0.75 6.40
CA PHE A 48 -19.81 -0.99 6.93
C PHE A 48 -20.01 -0.52 8.38
N ALA A 49 -18.93 -0.47 9.17
CA ALA A 49 -18.98 0.06 10.54
C ALA A 49 -18.94 1.60 10.57
N GLY A 50 -18.34 2.24 9.57
CA GLY A 50 -18.33 3.69 9.37
C GLY A 50 -19.53 4.20 8.56
N PRO A 51 -19.55 5.50 8.22
CA PRO A 51 -20.62 6.09 7.41
C PRO A 51 -20.50 5.65 5.94
N THR A 52 -21.01 4.47 5.61
CA THR A 52 -20.82 3.80 4.31
C THR A 52 -21.11 4.69 3.10
N GLN A 53 -22.23 5.43 3.12
CA GLN A 53 -22.58 6.32 2.01
C GLN A 53 -21.54 7.44 1.82
N HIS A 54 -21.06 8.03 2.91
CA HIS A 54 -20.00 9.04 2.86
C HIS A 54 -18.69 8.46 2.34
N LEU A 55 -18.27 7.28 2.83
CA LEU A 55 -17.04 6.62 2.40
C LEU A 55 -17.06 6.21 0.92
N LEU A 56 -18.21 5.78 0.40
CA LEU A 56 -18.38 5.49 -1.02
C LEU A 56 -18.33 6.75 -1.88
N ASN A 57 -18.97 7.85 -1.43
CA ASN A 57 -18.90 9.13 -2.14
C ASN A 57 -17.48 9.69 -2.17
N THR A 58 -16.77 9.67 -1.04
CA THR A 58 -15.38 10.16 -0.95
C THR A 58 -14.40 9.27 -1.71
N LEU A 59 -14.66 7.96 -1.81
CA LEU A 59 -13.88 7.08 -2.69
C LEU A 59 -13.93 7.56 -4.16
N ILE A 60 -15.12 7.84 -4.69
CA ILE A 60 -15.28 8.34 -6.07
C ILE A 60 -14.63 9.72 -6.23
N GLN A 61 -14.81 10.59 -5.24
CA GLN A 61 -14.21 11.93 -5.25
C GLN A 61 -12.67 11.85 -5.24
N ASN A 62 -12.08 11.05 -4.36
CA ASN A 62 -10.64 10.85 -4.25
C ASN A 62 -10.02 10.31 -5.54
N ILE A 63 -10.73 9.44 -6.27
CA ILE A 63 -10.28 8.98 -7.59
C ILE A 63 -10.21 10.17 -8.57
N GLY A 64 -11.25 11.01 -8.61
CA GLY A 64 -11.27 12.22 -9.44
C GLY A 64 -10.14 13.19 -9.07
N ASP A 65 -9.96 13.43 -7.78
CA ASP A 65 -8.92 14.33 -7.26
C ASP A 65 -7.52 13.79 -7.56
N TYR A 66 -7.29 12.49 -7.40
CA TYR A 66 -6.01 11.86 -7.75
C TYR A 66 -5.69 12.05 -9.24
N LEU A 67 -6.64 11.77 -10.12
CA LEU A 67 -6.45 11.92 -11.57
C LEU A 67 -6.24 13.38 -11.99
N GLY A 68 -7.00 14.31 -11.40
CA GLY A 68 -6.89 15.74 -11.68
C GLY A 68 -5.59 16.35 -11.17
N ALA A 69 -5.12 15.92 -9.99
CA ALA A 69 -3.91 16.46 -9.37
C ALA A 69 -2.61 15.81 -9.87
N LEU A 70 -2.69 14.67 -10.55
CA LEU A 70 -1.49 13.89 -10.94
C LEU A 70 -0.46 14.71 -11.72
N PRO A 71 -0.81 15.47 -12.78
CA PRO A 71 0.17 16.25 -13.51
C PRO A 71 0.84 17.31 -12.63
N MET A 72 0.05 18.05 -11.84
CA MET A 72 0.56 19.11 -10.99
C MET A 72 1.49 18.57 -9.89
N LYS A 73 1.07 17.50 -9.19
CA LYS A 73 1.87 16.90 -8.11
C LYS A 73 3.12 16.17 -8.60
N SER A 74 3.12 15.70 -9.85
CA SER A 74 4.29 15.02 -10.43
C SER A 74 5.49 15.94 -10.63
N PHE A 75 5.25 17.25 -10.78
CA PHE A 75 6.29 18.25 -11.01
C PHE A 75 6.38 19.30 -9.89
N ASP A 76 5.67 19.08 -8.78
CA ASP A 76 5.68 20.01 -7.66
C ASP A 76 6.96 19.86 -6.84
N LEU A 77 7.84 20.84 -6.95
CA LEU A 77 9.10 20.94 -6.22
C LEU A 77 9.02 21.92 -5.05
N TYR A 78 7.85 22.49 -4.76
CA TYR A 78 7.69 23.51 -3.72
C TYR A 78 8.64 24.72 -3.90
N ALA A 79 8.93 25.08 -5.16
CA ALA A 79 9.94 26.09 -5.49
C ALA A 79 9.66 27.51 -4.94
N TYR A 80 8.40 27.83 -4.63
CA TYR A 80 7.96 29.15 -4.15
C TYR A 80 7.39 29.14 -2.73
N ASN A 81 7.07 27.96 -2.19
CA ASN A 81 6.51 27.78 -0.86
C ASN A 81 7.39 26.80 -0.10
N GLU A 82 8.21 27.27 0.83
CA GLU A 82 9.18 26.44 1.56
C GLU A 82 8.52 25.59 2.65
N PRO A 83 8.28 24.30 2.39
CA PRO A 83 8.68 23.31 3.37
C PRO A 83 9.48 22.22 2.66
N SER A 84 10.79 22.45 2.47
CA SER A 84 11.73 21.43 1.97
C SER A 84 11.62 20.13 2.76
N ASP A 85 11.35 20.24 4.06
CA ASP A 85 11.22 19.12 4.99
C ASP A 85 9.98 18.27 4.69
N TRP A 86 8.90 18.87 4.19
CA TRP A 86 7.71 18.13 3.77
C TRP A 86 8.00 17.28 2.53
N LEU A 87 8.64 17.88 1.52
CA LEU A 87 8.99 17.17 0.30
C LEU A 87 9.96 16.01 0.60
N GLY A 88 10.94 16.26 1.49
CA GLY A 88 11.87 15.26 1.99
C GLY A 88 11.21 14.13 2.77
N GLY A 89 10.34 14.47 3.73
CA GLY A 89 9.68 13.52 4.62
C GLY A 89 8.57 12.67 3.98
N TRP A 90 8.02 13.12 2.86
CA TRP A 90 6.95 12.41 2.14
C TRP A 90 7.39 11.99 0.74
N THR A 91 7.26 12.86 -0.25
CA THR A 91 7.40 12.50 -1.67
C THR A 91 8.76 11.88 -1.96
N VAL A 92 9.85 12.54 -1.57
CA VAL A 92 11.21 12.05 -1.84
C VAL A 92 11.51 10.78 -1.05
N PHE A 93 11.07 10.70 0.21
CA PHE A 93 11.18 9.49 1.01
C PHE A 93 10.49 8.29 0.36
N TYR A 94 9.24 8.43 -0.08
CA TYR A 94 8.51 7.35 -0.75
C TYR A 94 9.16 6.97 -2.09
N TRP A 95 9.62 7.93 -2.89
CA TRP A 95 10.37 7.62 -4.11
C TRP A 95 11.63 6.78 -3.82
N ALA A 96 12.44 7.21 -2.85
CA ALA A 96 13.65 6.48 -2.46
C ALA A 96 13.32 5.07 -1.93
N TRP A 97 12.27 4.94 -1.10
CA TRP A 97 11.80 3.66 -0.59
C TRP A 97 11.38 2.73 -1.72
N TRP A 98 10.49 3.16 -2.62
CA TRP A 98 10.01 2.31 -3.70
C TRP A 98 11.12 1.87 -4.64
N ILE A 99 12.08 2.76 -4.95
CA ILE A 99 13.25 2.41 -5.76
C ILE A 99 14.09 1.33 -5.06
N ALA A 100 14.36 1.47 -3.76
CA ALA A 100 15.13 0.48 -3.00
C ALA A 100 14.49 -0.91 -2.97
N TRP A 101 13.15 -0.98 -3.01
CA TRP A 101 12.39 -2.25 -3.01
C TRP A 101 12.12 -2.82 -4.41
N SER A 102 12.28 -2.00 -5.46
CA SER A 102 11.98 -2.39 -6.83
C SER A 102 12.69 -3.67 -7.32
N PRO A 103 13.94 -4.00 -6.94
CA PRO A 103 14.58 -5.24 -7.40
C PRO A 103 13.89 -6.49 -6.87
N PHE A 104 13.45 -6.46 -5.61
CA PHE A 104 12.74 -7.57 -4.97
C PHE A 104 11.34 -7.74 -5.55
N VAL A 105 10.57 -6.64 -5.62
CA VAL A 105 9.19 -6.65 -6.13
C VAL A 105 9.17 -7.01 -7.62
N GLY A 106 10.07 -6.44 -8.42
CA GLY A 106 10.16 -6.71 -9.85
C GLY A 106 10.43 -8.19 -10.16
N LEU A 107 11.36 -8.82 -9.42
CA LEU A 107 11.63 -10.25 -9.58
C LEU A 107 10.44 -11.12 -9.19
N PHE A 108 9.74 -10.77 -8.10
CA PHE A 108 8.54 -11.47 -7.67
C PHE A 108 7.44 -11.41 -8.74
N ILE A 109 7.10 -10.20 -9.20
CA ILE A 109 6.05 -10.00 -10.21
C ILE A 109 6.41 -10.70 -11.53
N ALA A 110 7.67 -10.63 -11.96
CA ALA A 110 8.12 -11.33 -13.17
C ALA A 110 7.90 -12.84 -13.10
N ARG A 111 8.16 -13.46 -11.93
CA ARG A 111 7.97 -14.90 -11.71
C ARG A 111 6.50 -15.32 -11.81
N ILE A 112 5.59 -14.54 -11.22
CA ILE A 112 4.15 -14.86 -11.22
C ILE A 112 3.44 -14.48 -12.53
N SER A 113 4.09 -13.70 -13.40
CA SER A 113 3.51 -13.21 -14.66
C SER A 113 3.92 -14.03 -15.89
N ARG A 114 4.45 -15.25 -15.71
CA ARG A 114 4.89 -16.11 -16.81
C ARG A 114 3.72 -16.42 -17.76
N GLY A 115 3.92 -16.17 -19.07
CA GLY A 115 2.93 -16.43 -20.11
C GLY A 115 1.93 -15.30 -20.37
N ARG A 116 2.06 -14.15 -19.67
CA ARG A 116 1.29 -12.93 -19.97
C ARG A 116 1.94 -12.14 -21.09
N THR A 117 1.12 -11.44 -21.88
CA THR A 117 1.61 -10.42 -22.81
C THR A 117 2.15 -9.21 -22.03
N ILE A 118 3.05 -8.44 -22.64
CA ILE A 118 3.59 -7.21 -22.04
C ILE A 118 2.44 -6.25 -21.66
N ARG A 119 1.40 -6.17 -22.50
CA ARG A 119 0.23 -5.33 -22.25
C ARG A 119 -0.51 -5.75 -20.97
N GLU A 120 -0.86 -7.03 -20.85
CA GLU A 120 -1.54 -7.56 -19.66
C GLU A 120 -0.70 -7.38 -18.40
N PHE A 121 0.61 -7.60 -18.51
CA PHE A 121 1.55 -7.39 -17.42
C PHE A 121 1.52 -5.93 -16.94
N VAL A 122 1.70 -4.96 -17.85
CA VAL A 122 1.76 -3.53 -17.49
C VAL A 122 0.43 -3.07 -16.86
N PHE A 123 -0.70 -3.40 -17.49
CA PHE A 123 -2.01 -2.99 -16.94
C PHE A 123 -2.33 -3.68 -15.61
N GLY A 124 -2.02 -4.97 -15.47
CA GLY A 124 -2.27 -5.70 -14.23
C GLY A 124 -1.45 -5.16 -13.05
N VAL A 125 -0.15 -4.90 -13.29
CA VAL A 125 0.77 -4.39 -12.27
C VAL A 125 0.48 -2.95 -11.87
N LEU A 126 -0.04 -2.14 -12.78
CA LEU A 126 -0.39 -0.75 -12.49
C LEU A 126 -1.79 -0.63 -11.86
N LEU A 127 -2.82 -1.22 -12.46
CA LEU A 127 -4.21 -0.93 -12.09
C LEU A 127 -4.67 -1.69 -10.84
N ILE A 128 -4.25 -2.94 -10.64
CA ILE A 128 -4.72 -3.74 -9.49
C ILE A 128 -4.21 -3.13 -8.17
N PRO A 129 -2.91 -2.86 -7.99
CA PRO A 129 -2.40 -2.24 -6.76
C PRO A 129 -2.89 -0.81 -6.58
N LEU A 130 -3.00 -0.04 -7.67
CA LEU A 130 -3.54 1.33 -7.61
C LEU A 130 -4.98 1.33 -7.09
N GLY A 131 -5.86 0.49 -7.66
CA GLY A 131 -7.25 0.41 -7.23
C GLY A 131 -7.39 0.01 -5.76
N PHE A 132 -6.61 -0.97 -5.32
CA PHE A 132 -6.58 -1.37 -3.91
C PHE A 132 -6.09 -0.24 -3.01
N THR A 133 -5.01 0.46 -3.40
CA THR A 133 -4.46 1.58 -2.62
C THR A 133 -5.45 2.75 -2.54
N LEU A 134 -6.12 3.09 -3.64
CA LEU A 134 -7.16 4.13 -3.66
C LEU A 134 -8.33 3.76 -2.74
N ALA A 135 -8.80 2.51 -2.79
CA ALA A 135 -9.84 2.03 -1.90
C ALA A 135 -9.40 2.08 -0.43
N TRP A 136 -8.20 1.59 -0.13
CA TRP A 136 -7.65 1.55 1.22
C TRP A 136 -7.48 2.96 1.79
N MET A 137 -6.76 3.84 1.09
CA MET A 137 -6.49 5.20 1.56
C MET A 137 -7.78 6.02 1.67
N SER A 138 -8.75 5.82 0.78
CA SER A 138 -10.02 6.54 0.86
C SER A 138 -10.88 6.08 2.03
N ILE A 139 -11.03 4.77 2.24
CA ILE A 139 -11.90 4.24 3.29
C ILE A 139 -11.31 4.51 4.67
N PHE A 140 -10.04 4.14 4.89
CA PHE A 140 -9.40 4.36 6.19
C PHE A 140 -9.09 5.84 6.44
N GLY A 141 -8.61 6.55 5.42
CA GLY A 141 -8.24 7.97 5.55
C GLY A 141 -9.45 8.85 5.85
N ASN A 142 -10.54 8.72 5.07
CA ASN A 142 -11.75 9.49 5.36
C ASN A 142 -12.42 9.04 6.66
N SER A 143 -12.41 7.75 7.00
CA SER A 143 -12.92 7.31 8.31
C SER A 143 -12.13 7.92 9.48
N ALA A 144 -10.82 8.12 9.33
CA ALA A 144 -10.01 8.77 10.35
C ALA A 144 -10.29 10.28 10.42
N ILE A 145 -10.48 10.93 9.26
CA ILE A 145 -10.83 12.36 9.18
C ILE A 145 -12.21 12.61 9.82
N ASP A 146 -13.20 11.76 9.52
CA ASP A 146 -14.57 11.82 10.05
C ASP A 146 -14.63 11.66 11.57
N GLN A 147 -13.65 10.98 12.19
CA GLN A 147 -13.57 10.86 13.65
C GLN A 147 -12.97 12.11 14.33
N VAL A 148 -12.29 12.97 13.57
CA VAL A 148 -11.59 14.14 14.11
C VAL A 148 -12.36 15.44 13.85
N LEU A 149 -13.10 15.52 12.73
CA LEU A 149 -13.93 16.67 12.36
C LEU A 149 -15.33 16.57 12.95
#